data_AF-A0A414V103-F1
#
_entry.id   AF-A0A414V103-F1
#
_cell.length_a   1.000
_cell.length_b   1.000
_cell.length_c   1.000
_cell.angle_alpha   90.00
_cell.angle_beta   90.00
_cell.angle_gamma   90.00
#
_symmetry.space_group_name_H-M   'P 1'
#
loop_
_entity.id
_entity.type
_entity.pdbx_description
1 polymer ?
#
loop_
_entity_poly.entity_id
_entity_poly.type
_entity_poly.pdbx_seq_one_letter_code
_entity_poly.pdbx_strand_id
1 'polypeptide(L)'
;MKTDIFEDMKDCIGCNDVSDLPYRKREVWEEIKRQLPLKYPKEQLEKFSHYVFGVDYAVIMGILDMMKGSDRPCRKCESTC
;
A
#
# COMPACT_ATOMS: atom_id res chain seq x y z
N MET A 1 0.40 -16.44 -16.36
CA MET A 1 -0.78 -16.29 -15.49
C MET A 1 -1.01 -14.81 -15.28
N LYS A 2 -2.23 -14.31 -15.48
CA LYS A 2 -2.59 -12.90 -15.19
C LYS A 2 -2.73 -12.81 -13.67
N THR A 3 -1.75 -12.20 -13.01
CA THR A 3 -1.79 -11.97 -11.57
C THR A 3 -2.77 -10.83 -11.30
N ASP A 4 -3.90 -11.12 -10.67
CA ASP A 4 -4.88 -10.12 -10.27
C ASP A 4 -4.71 -9.80 -8.78
N ILE A 5 -4.40 -8.55 -8.47
CA ILE A 5 -4.18 -8.11 -7.09
C ILE A 5 -5.41 -8.33 -6.21
N PHE A 6 -6.63 -8.21 -6.74
CA PHE A 6 -7.84 -8.38 -5.94
C PHE A 6 -8.02 -9.82 -5.47
N GLU A 7 -7.82 -10.78 -6.37
CA GLU A 7 -7.89 -12.21 -6.07
C GLU A 7 -6.73 -12.65 -5.17
N ASP A 8 -5.51 -12.19 -5.46
CA ASP A 8 -4.34 -12.53 -4.64
C ASP A 8 -4.48 -11.96 -3.21
N MET A 9 -4.99 -10.73 -3.04
CA MET A 9 -5.23 -10.19 -1.70
C MET A 9 -6.34 -10.93 -0.97
N LYS A 10 -7.42 -11.29 -1.68
CA LYS A 10 -8.53 -12.07 -1.13
C LYS A 10 -8.01 -13.39 -0.58
N ASP A 11 -7.20 -14.12 -1.36
CA ASP A 11 -6.62 -15.39 -0.95
C ASP A 11 -5.60 -15.23 0.19
N CYS A 12 -4.77 -14.18 0.16
CA CYS A 12 -3.79 -13.91 1.22
C CYS A 12 -4.45 -13.59 2.56
N ILE A 13 -5.55 -12.82 2.55
CA ILE A 13 -6.26 -12.41 3.76
C ILE A 13 -7.27 -13.49 4.19
N GLY A 14 -7.65 -14.40 3.29
CA GLY A 14 -8.71 -15.38 3.53
C GLY A 14 -10.10 -14.74 3.55
N CYS A 15 -10.33 -13.76 2.68
CA CYS A 15 -11.65 -13.17 2.48
C CYS A 15 -12.51 -14.07 1.60
N ASN A 16 -13.83 -14.04 1.81
CA ASN A 16 -14.74 -14.78 0.94
C ASN A 16 -14.96 -14.02 -0.38
N ASP A 17 -14.98 -12.68 -0.31
CA ASP A 17 -15.17 -11.79 -1.44
C ASP A 17 -14.20 -10.60 -1.42
N VAL A 18 -13.89 -10.06 -2.60
CA VAL A 18 -13.06 -8.84 -2.76
C VAL A 18 -13.71 -7.61 -2.11
N SER A 19 -15.02 -7.64 -1.95
CA SER A 19 -15.82 -6.62 -1.28
C SER A 19 -15.52 -6.48 0.21
N ASP A 20 -14.88 -7.49 0.82
CA ASP A 20 -14.48 -7.46 2.23
C ASP A 20 -13.14 -6.72 2.43
N LEU A 21 -12.34 -6.56 1.39
CA LEU A 21 -11.02 -5.95 1.45
C LEU A 21 -11.03 -4.51 2.02
N PRO A 22 -11.97 -3.62 1.64
CA PRO A 22 -12.08 -2.28 2.22
C PRO A 22 -12.42 -2.29 3.72
N TYR A 23 -12.98 -3.38 4.25
CA TYR A 23 -13.24 -3.51 5.69
C TYR A 23 -12.04 -4.08 6.45
N ARG A 24 -11.15 -4.78 5.76
CA ARG A 24 -9.93 -5.41 6.29
C ARG A 24 -8.66 -4.64 5.95
N LYS A 25 -8.74 -3.30 5.92
CA LYS A 25 -7.62 -2.42 5.52
C LYS A 25 -6.32 -2.71 6.25
N ARG A 26 -6.37 -3.09 7.54
CA ARG A 26 -5.19 -3.42 8.33
C ARG A 26 -4.46 -4.67 7.79
N GLU A 27 -5.22 -5.72 7.46
CA GLU A 27 -4.66 -6.97 6.92
C GLU A 27 -4.13 -6.74 5.51
N VAL A 28 -4.89 -6.00 4.68
CA VAL A 28 -4.44 -5.57 3.35
C VAL A 28 -3.14 -4.78 3.44
N TRP A 29 -3.03 -3.86 4.40
CA TRP A 29 -1.87 -3.01 4.57
C TRP A 29 -0.61 -3.79 4.95
N GLU A 30 -0.71 -4.78 5.83
CA GLU A 30 0.42 -5.64 6.19
C GLU A 30 0.87 -6.51 5.00
N GLU A 31 -0.08 -7.04 4.22
CA GLU A 31 0.27 -7.79 3.01
C GLU A 31 0.87 -6.88 1.94
N ILE A 32 0.39 -5.62 1.84
CA ILE A 32 1.01 -4.59 0.99
C ILE A 32 2.46 -4.38 1.40
N LYS A 33 2.75 -4.15 2.68
CA LYS A 33 4.14 -3.96 3.15
C LYS A 33 5.04 -5.16 2.84
N ARG A 34 4.48 -6.37 2.94
CA ARG A 34 5.17 -7.64 2.74
C ARG A 34 5.42 -7.95 1.27
N GLN A 35 4.43 -7.69 0.40
CA GLN A 35 4.46 -8.09 -1.01
C GLN A 35 4.77 -6.96 -1.99
N LEU A 36 4.67 -5.68 -1.60
CA LEU A 36 5.04 -4.58 -2.49
C LEU A 36 6.54 -4.37 -2.47
N PRO A 37 7.22 -4.57 -3.61
CA PRO A 37 6.78 -3.93 -4.86
C PRO A 37 6.97 -4.81 -6.13
N LEU A 38 6.30 -4.44 -7.24
CA LEU A 38 6.58 -4.82 -8.64
C LEU A 38 5.89 -6.06 -9.26
N LYS A 39 5.11 -6.85 -8.53
CA LYS A 39 4.41 -8.00 -9.14
C LYS A 39 3.25 -7.62 -10.06
N TYR A 40 2.62 -6.47 -9.81
CA TYR A 40 1.39 -6.06 -10.51
C TYR A 40 1.62 -4.77 -11.29
N PRO A 41 0.95 -4.61 -12.44
CA PRO A 41 1.01 -3.38 -13.23
C PRO A 41 0.43 -2.20 -12.44
N LYS A 42 1.01 -1.01 -12.65
CA LYS A 42 0.63 0.22 -11.95
C LYS A 42 -0.88 0.50 -12.03
N GLU A 43 -1.50 0.26 -13.18
CA GLU A 43 -2.95 0.50 -13.36
C GLU A 43 -3.82 -0.34 -12.41
N GLN A 44 -3.44 -1.60 -12.13
CA GLN A 44 -4.15 -2.43 -11.15
C GLN A 44 -3.90 -1.94 -9.73
N LEU A 45 -2.67 -1.51 -9.42
CA LEU A 45 -2.34 -0.94 -8.12
C LEU A 45 -3.15 0.32 -7.82
N GLU A 46 -3.27 1.25 -8.78
CA GLU A 46 -4.09 2.46 -8.63
C GLU A 46 -5.56 2.13 -8.37
N LYS A 47 -6.15 1.25 -9.19
CA LYS A 47 -7.55 0.81 -9.01
C LYS A 47 -7.77 0.16 -7.65
N PHE A 48 -6.83 -0.68 -7.22
CA PHE A 48 -6.88 -1.36 -5.94
C PHE A 48 -6.75 -0.39 -4.75
N SER A 49 -5.80 0.54 -4.82
CA SER A 49 -5.58 1.55 -3.78
C SER A 49 -6.80 2.46 -3.62
N HIS A 50 -7.41 2.89 -4.73
CA HIS A 50 -8.67 3.63 -4.69
C HIS A 50 -9.81 2.82 -4.09
N TYR A 51 -9.92 1.54 -4.44
CA TYR A 51 -11.00 0.69 -3.95
C TYR A 51 -10.91 0.41 -2.44
N VAL A 52 -9.73 0.01 -1.95
CA VAL A 52 -9.55 -0.40 -0.55
C VAL A 52 -9.31 0.79 0.38
N PHE A 53 -8.44 1.72 -0.03
CA PHE A 53 -7.97 2.81 0.83
C PHE A 53 -8.63 4.14 0.49
N GLY A 54 -9.18 4.31 -0.71
CA GLY A 54 -9.74 5.59 -1.15
C GLY A 54 -8.68 6.65 -1.47
N VAL A 55 -7.44 6.24 -1.69
CA VAL A 55 -6.30 7.13 -1.99
C VAL A 55 -5.46 6.56 -3.12
N ASP A 56 -4.78 7.44 -3.87
CA ASP A 56 -3.89 7.04 -4.96
C ASP A 56 -2.76 6.13 -4.47
N TYR A 57 -2.32 5.22 -5.34
CA TYR A 57 -1.20 4.33 -5.03
C TYR A 57 0.11 5.11 -4.77
N ALA A 58 0.27 6.28 -5.37
CA ALA A 58 1.39 7.18 -5.10
C ALA A 58 1.48 7.61 -3.62
N VAL A 59 0.34 7.82 -2.96
CA VAL A 59 0.28 8.17 -1.52
C VAL A 59 0.74 6.99 -0.68
N ILE A 60 0.24 5.79 -1.01
CA ILE A 60 0.63 4.54 -0.37
C ILE A 60 2.14 4.30 -0.50
N MET A 61 2.71 4.47 -1.70
CA MET A 61 4.15 4.36 -1.90
C MET A 61 4.94 5.38 -1.08
N GLY A 62 4.50 6.64 -1.01
CA GLY A 62 5.15 7.66 -0.20
C GLY A 62 5.20 7.30 1.29
N ILE A 63 4.12 6.74 1.83
CA ILE A 63 4.06 6.26 3.21
C ILE A 63 5.01 5.07 3.42
N LEU A 64 5.03 4.11 2.49
CA LEU A 64 5.92 2.95 2.56
C LEU A 64 7.41 3.36 2.49
N ASP A 65 7.74 4.35 1.66
CA ASP A 65 9.09 4.90 1.53
C ASP A 65 9.53 5.60 2.82
N MET A 66 8.64 6.40 3.42
CA MET A 66 8.87 7.03 4.73
C MET A 66 9.07 6.01 5.86
N MET A 67 8.31 4.91 5.85
CA MET A 67 8.45 3.84 6.85
C MET A 67 9.73 3.01 6.66
N LYS A 68 10.24 2.85 5.43
CA LYS A 68 11.50 2.15 5.15
C LYS A 68 12.76 2.97 5.49
N GLY A 69 12.63 4.30 5.57
CA GLY A 69 13.78 5.21 5.70
C GLY A 69 13.60 6.25 6.80
N SER A 70 13.57 5.82 8.06
CA SER A 70 13.77 6.72 9.21
C SER A 70 15.22 6.64 9.72
N ASP A 71 16.18 6.99 8.85
CA ASP A 71 17.46 7.58 9.25
C ASP A 71 17.68 8.91 8.50
N ARG A 72 16.60 9.68 8.33
CA ARG A 72 16.73 11.06 7.87
C ARG A 72 16.78 11.97 9.09
N PRO A 73 17.93 12.58 9.44
CA PRO A 73 18.01 13.47 10.57
C PRO A 73 17.03 14.62 10.34
N CYS A 74 16.20 14.90 11.35
CA CYS A 74 15.47 16.14 11.45
C CYS A 74 16.45 17.28 11.18
N ARG A 75 16.38 17.90 9.98
CA ARG A 75 16.96 19.23 9.80
C ARG A 75 16.14 20.15 10.68
N LYS A 76 16.62 20.37 11.91
CA LYS A 76 16.22 21.51 12.72
C LYS A 76 16.26 22.72 11.81
N CYS A 77 15.15 23.46 11.80
CA CYS A 77 15.08 24.76 11.17
C CYS A 77 16.28 25.59 11.59
N GLU A 78 17.03 26.06 10.60
CA GLU A 78 17.91 27.20 10.74
C GLU A 78 17.06 28.38 11.24
N SER A 79 17.48 28.99 12.34
CA SER A 79 17.05 30.32 12.70
C SER A 79 18.28 31.02 13.25
N THR A 80 18.84 31.83 12.35
CA THR A 80 19.83 32.88 12.58
C THR A 80 19.66 33.57 13.93
N CYS A 81 20.75 33.67 14.69
CA CYS A 81 21.15 34.79 15.54
C CYS A 81 22.66 34.69 15.78
#